data_AF-A0A933ZWU7-F1
#
_entry.id   AF-A0A933ZWU7-F1
#
_cell.length_a   1.000
_cell.length_b   1.000
_cell.length_c   1.000
_cell.angle_alpha   90.00
_cell.angle_beta   90.00
_cell.angle_gamma   90.00
#
_symmetry.space_group_name_H-M   'P 1'
#
loop_
_entity.id
_entity.type
_entity.pdbx_description
1 polymer ?
#
loop_
_entity_poly.entity_id
_entity_poly.type
_entity_poly.pdbx_seq_one_letter_code
_entity_poly.pdbx_strand_id
1 'polypeptide(L)'
;MLFTAKCHWRSLPLALLVGVAPGCPAETGRASISPAPTGSWGGEHIALNLTSAGGTLEYDCASGTIDEPVMVDRTGNFEVRGVHRFESGGPRRAGAPPPPDHPALYRGAVHGNEMTLTVTLFDSGEPLGSFSLGFGRPPNLEKCL
;
A
#
# COMPACT_ATOMS: atom_id res chain seq x y z
N MET A 1 -13.66 30.11 21.19
CA MET A 1 -14.36 30.56 19.96
C MET A 1 -15.66 29.78 19.86
N LEU A 2 -16.77 30.37 20.30
CA LEU A 2 -18.10 29.74 20.32
C LEU A 2 -18.97 30.51 19.32
N PHE A 3 -19.26 29.92 18.16
CA PHE A 3 -20.25 30.47 17.23
C PHE A 3 -21.63 30.00 17.64
N THR A 4 -22.39 30.90 18.26
CA THR A 4 -23.80 30.78 18.60
C THR A 4 -24.66 30.95 17.35
N ALA A 5 -25.22 29.86 16.82
CA ALA A 5 -26.23 29.92 15.77
C ALA A 5 -27.62 30.16 16.39
N LYS A 6 -28.10 31.41 16.34
CA LYS A 6 -29.46 31.79 16.73
C LYS A 6 -30.43 31.54 15.57
N CYS A 7 -31.18 30.44 15.59
CA CYS A 7 -32.36 30.26 14.73
C CYS A 7 -33.58 30.90 15.41
N HIS A 8 -33.97 32.09 14.94
CA HIS A 8 -35.20 32.76 15.34
C HIS A 8 -36.38 32.30 14.45
N TRP A 9 -37.10 31.26 14.86
CA TRP A 9 -38.33 30.82 14.19
C TRP A 9 -39.54 31.48 14.86
N ARG A 10 -40.20 32.39 14.15
CA ARG A 10 -41.48 33.01 14.54
C ARG A 10 -42.60 31.97 14.54
N SER A 11 -43.39 31.99 15.60
CA SER A 11 -44.59 31.19 15.85
C SER A 11 -45.66 31.34 14.75
N LEU A 12 -46.33 30.24 14.39
CA LEU A 12 -47.75 30.10 13.95
C LEU A 12 -48.03 28.61 13.63
N PRO A 13 -49.29 28.13 13.69
CA PRO A 13 -49.67 27.02 14.55
C PRO A 13 -50.13 25.75 13.81
N LEU A 14 -50.32 24.69 14.60
CA LEU A 14 -51.04 23.43 14.35
C LEU A 14 -51.61 23.23 12.94
N ALA A 15 -50.96 22.37 12.17
CA ALA A 15 -51.60 21.57 11.13
C ALA A 15 -51.01 20.16 11.14
N LEU A 16 -51.88 19.16 11.35
CA LEU A 16 -51.58 17.74 11.25
C LEU A 16 -50.92 17.45 9.89
N LEU A 17 -49.65 17.03 9.91
CA LEU A 17 -49.00 16.41 8.76
C LEU A 17 -48.19 15.20 9.25
N VAL A 18 -48.48 14.06 8.63
CA VAL A 18 -47.73 12.81 8.73
C VAL A 18 -46.24 13.11 8.52
N GLY A 19 -45.46 13.02 9.60
CA GLY A 19 -44.04 13.29 9.57
C GLY A 19 -43.28 12.13 8.92
N VAL A 20 -43.11 12.19 7.61
CA VAL A 20 -42.03 11.46 6.92
C VAL A 20 -40.73 12.12 7.38
N ALA A 21 -39.94 11.42 8.19
CA ALA A 21 -38.63 11.89 8.59
C ALA A 21 -37.73 11.95 7.34
N PRO A 22 -37.15 13.12 6.98
CA PRO A 22 -36.09 13.17 6.00
C PRO A 22 -34.85 12.55 6.65
N GLY A 23 -34.61 11.27 6.41
CA GLY A 23 -33.32 10.67 6.72
C GLY A 23 -32.25 11.43 5.96
N CYS A 24 -31.28 12.02 6.66
CA CYS A 24 -30.05 12.50 6.03
C CYS A 24 -29.46 11.32 5.25
N PRO A 25 -29.31 11.39 3.91
CA PRO A 25 -28.40 10.48 3.24
C PRO A 25 -27.03 10.64 3.89
N ALA A 26 -26.58 9.61 4.61
CA ALA A 26 -25.19 9.47 4.95
C ALA A 26 -24.45 9.34 3.61
N GLU A 27 -23.86 10.45 3.16
CA GLU A 27 -23.02 10.49 1.98
C GLU A 27 -21.80 9.62 2.31
N THR A 28 -21.92 8.33 2.02
CA THR A 28 -20.82 7.38 2.05
C THR A 28 -19.90 7.84 0.93
N GLY A 29 -18.97 8.71 1.28
CA GLY A 29 -17.95 9.19 0.35
C GLY A 29 -17.33 7.98 -0.32
N ARG A 30 -17.48 7.89 -1.66
CA ARG A 30 -16.93 6.79 -2.45
C ARG A 30 -15.44 6.71 -2.10
N ALA A 31 -15.01 5.56 -1.61
CA ALA A 31 -13.60 5.29 -1.40
C ALA A 31 -12.91 5.56 -2.74
N SER A 32 -12.09 6.60 -2.80
CA SER A 32 -11.32 6.95 -3.97
C SER A 32 -10.07 6.08 -3.95
N ILE A 33 -9.86 5.32 -5.01
CA ILE A 33 -8.71 4.45 -5.21
C ILE A 33 -7.92 5.04 -6.39
N SER A 34 -6.61 5.20 -6.22
CA SER A 34 -5.72 5.78 -7.24
C SER A 34 -4.48 4.90 -7.43
N PRO A 35 -3.85 4.89 -8.61
CA PRO A 35 -2.60 4.15 -8.80
C PRO A 35 -1.46 4.82 -8.01
N ALA A 36 -0.55 4.02 -7.44
CA ALA A 36 0.71 4.52 -6.89
C ALA A 36 1.63 5.05 -8.02
N PRO A 37 2.53 6.01 -7.72
CA PRO A 37 3.50 6.49 -8.70
C PRO A 37 4.38 5.36 -9.24
N THR A 38 4.38 5.21 -10.58
CA THR A 38 5.22 4.24 -11.28
C THR A 38 6.65 4.76 -11.41
N GLY A 39 7.61 3.84 -11.46
CA GLY A 39 9.04 4.12 -11.50
C GLY A 39 9.78 3.58 -10.29
N SER A 40 11.00 4.09 -10.10
CA SER A 40 11.93 3.57 -9.11
C SER A 40 11.71 4.16 -7.72
N TRP A 41 11.75 3.30 -6.72
CA TRP A 41 11.68 3.58 -5.31
C TRP A 41 12.90 2.92 -4.64
N GLY A 42 13.70 3.69 -3.92
CA GLY A 42 14.90 3.17 -3.26
C GLY A 42 14.88 3.44 -1.76
N GLY A 43 15.41 2.49 -1.00
CA GLY A 43 15.55 2.57 0.44
C GLY A 43 16.81 1.86 0.92
N GLU A 44 16.93 1.74 2.23
CA GLU A 44 17.93 0.89 2.86
C GLU A 44 17.49 -0.58 2.70
N HIS A 45 18.39 -1.44 2.20
CA HIS A 45 18.17 -2.88 2.01
C HIS A 45 17.07 -3.24 1.00
N ILE A 46 16.57 -2.27 0.21
CA ILE A 46 15.50 -2.48 -0.74
C ILE A 46 15.56 -1.54 -1.96
N ALA A 47 15.26 -2.11 -3.12
CA ALA A 47 14.88 -1.40 -4.34
C ALA A 47 13.55 -1.93 -4.83
N LEU A 48 12.67 -1.03 -5.30
CA LEU A 48 11.39 -1.36 -5.90
C LEU A 48 11.25 -0.59 -7.22
N ASN A 49 10.82 -1.27 -8.27
CA ASN A 49 10.43 -0.62 -9.51
C ASN A 49 8.97 -0.95 -9.81
N LEU A 50 8.11 0.08 -9.76
CA LEU A 50 6.68 -0.06 -10.02
C LEU A 50 6.34 0.25 -11.48
N THR A 51 5.43 -0.54 -12.03
CA THR A 51 4.80 -0.37 -13.33
C THR A 51 3.30 -0.24 -13.15
N SER A 52 2.56 0.03 -14.22
CA SER A 52 1.09 0.03 -14.18
C SER A 52 0.47 -1.34 -13.93
N ALA A 53 1.24 -2.43 -14.01
CA ALA A 53 0.76 -3.81 -13.90
C ALA A 53 1.23 -4.54 -12.63
N GLY A 54 2.16 -3.95 -11.88
CA GLY A 54 2.86 -4.63 -10.78
C GLY A 54 4.25 -4.04 -10.58
N GLY A 55 5.23 -4.85 -10.16
CA GLY A 55 6.59 -4.37 -9.98
C GLY A 55 7.60 -5.45 -9.65
N THR A 56 8.86 -5.05 -9.54
CA THR A 56 9.97 -5.92 -9.15
C THR A 56 10.67 -5.35 -7.94
N LEU A 57 11.09 -6.23 -7.03
CA LEU A 57 11.81 -5.90 -5.82
C LEU A 57 13.19 -6.56 -5.84
N GLU A 58 14.16 -5.84 -5.30
CA GLU A 58 15.49 -6.34 -5.04
C GLU A 58 15.85 -6.02 -3.59
N TYR A 59 16.37 -7.03 -2.89
CA TYR A 59 16.86 -6.94 -1.52
C TYR A 59 18.35 -7.29 -1.51
N ASP A 60 18.96 -7.21 -0.33
CA ASP A 60 20.33 -7.65 -0.07
C ASP A 60 20.58 -9.10 -0.49
N CYS A 61 19.66 -10.00 -0.12
CA CYS A 61 19.83 -11.44 -0.29
C CYS A 61 18.59 -12.12 -0.85
N ALA A 62 17.77 -11.36 -1.57
CA ALA A 62 16.53 -11.84 -2.15
C ALA A 62 16.10 -10.94 -3.31
N SER A 63 15.15 -11.45 -4.09
CA SER A 63 14.39 -10.68 -5.07
C SER A 63 12.90 -10.97 -4.92
N GLY A 64 12.05 -10.17 -5.55
CA GLY A 64 10.63 -10.41 -5.54
C GLY A 64 9.87 -9.72 -6.67
N THR A 65 8.59 -10.03 -6.76
CA THR A 65 7.64 -9.41 -7.68
C THR A 65 6.39 -8.98 -6.95
N ILE A 66 5.74 -7.95 -7.49
CA ILE A 66 4.35 -7.63 -7.21
C ILE A 66 3.60 -7.96 -8.50
N ASP A 67 2.59 -8.81 -8.41
CA ASP A 67 1.94 -9.44 -9.57
C ASP A 67 0.65 -8.73 -9.98
N GLU A 68 0.30 -7.63 -9.31
CA GLU A 68 -0.90 -6.84 -9.59
C GLU A 68 -0.66 -5.32 -9.45
N PRO A 69 -1.46 -4.47 -10.11
CA PRO A 69 -1.33 -3.03 -10.02
C PRO A 69 -1.41 -2.53 -8.57
N VAL A 70 -0.46 -1.68 -8.16
CA VAL A 70 -0.49 -1.06 -6.83
C VAL A 70 -1.48 0.10 -6.82
N MET A 71 -2.64 -0.14 -6.23
CA MET A 71 -3.71 0.82 -6.06
C MET A 71 -3.79 1.25 -4.60
N VAL A 72 -3.65 2.56 -4.34
CA VAL A 72 -3.72 3.15 -3.00
C VAL A 72 -5.13 3.67 -2.70
N ASP A 73 -5.56 3.49 -1.46
CA ASP A 73 -6.80 4.04 -0.96
C ASP A 73 -6.69 5.53 -0.58
N ARG A 74 -7.78 6.12 -0.11
CA ARG A 74 -7.83 7.53 0.33
C ARG A 74 -6.86 7.90 1.45
N THR A 75 -6.37 6.91 2.19
CA THR A 75 -5.38 7.07 3.26
C THR A 75 -3.95 6.77 2.77
N GLY A 76 -3.78 6.44 1.49
CA GLY A 76 -2.49 6.10 0.89
C GLY A 76 -2.11 4.62 1.07
N ASN A 77 -2.96 3.80 1.69
CA ASN A 77 -2.64 2.41 1.98
C ASN A 77 -2.90 1.51 0.78
N PHE A 78 -2.11 0.45 0.66
CA PHE A 78 -2.30 -0.62 -0.31
C PHE A 78 -1.97 -1.98 0.29
N GLU A 79 -2.54 -3.02 -0.32
CA GLU A 79 -2.21 -4.42 -0.07
C GLU A 79 -2.22 -5.12 -1.42
N VAL A 80 -1.10 -5.76 -1.77
CA VAL A 80 -0.94 -6.48 -3.04
C VAL A 80 -0.16 -7.78 -2.85
N ARG A 81 -0.36 -8.71 -3.76
CA ARG A 81 0.30 -10.02 -3.76
C ARG A 81 1.48 -10.04 -4.70
N GLY A 82 2.39 -10.97 -4.40
CA GLY A 82 3.39 -11.39 -5.35
C GLY A 82 4.25 -12.51 -4.80
N VAL A 83 5.53 -12.49 -5.15
CA VAL A 83 6.47 -13.55 -4.83
C VAL A 83 7.74 -12.98 -4.22
N HIS A 84 8.26 -13.67 -3.21
CA HIS A 84 9.59 -13.46 -2.66
C HIS A 84 10.47 -14.68 -2.98
N ARG A 85 11.70 -14.44 -3.41
CA ARG A 85 12.67 -15.48 -3.74
C ARG A 85 13.98 -15.21 -3.01
N PHE A 86 14.36 -16.10 -2.10
CA PHE A 86 15.65 -16.02 -1.44
C PHE A 86 16.78 -16.29 -2.43
N GLU A 87 17.79 -15.44 -2.40
CA GLU A 87 19.00 -15.65 -3.18
C GLU A 87 19.98 -16.50 -2.37
N SER A 88 20.73 -17.35 -3.08
CA SER A 88 21.83 -18.08 -2.47
C SER A 88 23.06 -17.21 -2.61
N GLY A 89 23.70 -16.84 -1.49
CA GLY A 89 25.04 -16.24 -1.53
C GLY A 89 26.01 -17.16 -2.28
N GLY A 90 26.97 -16.56 -2.97
CA GLY A 90 28.05 -17.27 -3.64
C GLY A 90 27.70 -18.01 -4.94
N PRO A 91 28.68 -18.72 -5.52
CA PRO A 91 28.50 -19.39 -6.81
C PRO A 91 27.46 -20.52 -6.74
N ARG A 92 26.42 -20.43 -7.57
CA ARG A 92 25.51 -21.57 -7.80
C ARG A 92 26.13 -22.56 -8.77
N ARG A 93 25.93 -23.86 -8.50
CA ARG A 93 26.33 -24.93 -9.42
C ARG A 93 25.60 -24.74 -10.75
N ALA A 94 26.31 -24.90 -11.86
CA ALA A 94 25.70 -24.92 -13.18
C ALA A 94 24.61 -26.02 -13.23
N GLY A 95 23.40 -25.64 -13.66
CA GLY A 95 22.25 -26.55 -13.70
C GLY A 95 21.53 -26.78 -12.37
N ALA A 96 21.93 -26.10 -11.28
CA ALA A 96 21.11 -26.08 -10.07
C ALA A 96 19.73 -25.46 -10.39
N PRO A 97 18.64 -26.03 -9.87
CA PRO A 97 17.33 -25.40 -10.01
C PRO A 97 17.33 -24.01 -9.35
N PRO A 98 16.49 -23.08 -9.84
CA PRO A 98 16.31 -21.80 -9.16
C PRO A 98 15.79 -22.02 -7.73
N PRO A 99 16.06 -21.09 -6.80
CA PRO A 99 15.42 -21.11 -5.49
C PRO A 99 13.90 -21.13 -5.64
N PRO A 100 13.20 -21.78 -4.69
CA PRO A 100 11.75 -21.78 -4.69
C PRO A 100 11.19 -20.37 -4.52
N ASP A 101 10.00 -20.20 -5.08
CA ASP A 101 9.19 -19.00 -4.92
C ASP A 101 8.33 -19.12 -3.67
N HIS A 102 8.33 -18.06 -2.86
CA HIS A 102 7.52 -17.95 -1.66
C HIS A 102 6.42 -16.92 -1.90
N PRO A 103 5.13 -17.30 -1.84
CA PRO A 103 4.05 -16.34 -1.96
C PRO A 103 4.16 -15.26 -0.87
N ALA A 104 4.04 -14.00 -1.28
CA ALA A 104 4.22 -12.85 -0.41
C ALA A 104 3.03 -11.89 -0.47
N LEU A 105 2.74 -11.29 0.68
CA LEU A 105 1.82 -10.16 0.84
C LEU A 105 2.63 -8.90 1.10
N TYR A 106 2.42 -7.89 0.26
CA TYR A 106 3.04 -6.58 0.35
C TYR A 106 2.00 -5.59 0.84
N ARG A 107 2.22 -5.05 2.04
CA ARG A 107 1.37 -4.01 2.61
C ARG A 107 2.17 -2.73 2.70
N GLY A 108 1.60 -1.62 2.24
CA GLY A 108 2.32 -0.36 2.34
C GLY A 108 1.41 0.85 2.42
N ALA A 109 2.05 1.98 2.63
CA ALA A 109 1.43 3.30 2.67
C ALA A 109 2.30 4.27 1.87
N VAL A 110 1.68 5.04 0.97
CA VAL A 110 2.34 6.06 0.16
C VAL A 110 1.90 7.45 0.62
N HIS A 111 2.86 8.29 0.99
CA HIS A 111 2.65 9.66 1.38
C HIS A 111 3.61 10.58 0.63
N GLY A 112 3.10 11.26 -0.40
CA GLY A 112 3.94 12.07 -1.29
C GLY A 112 4.98 11.21 -2.00
N ASN A 113 6.26 11.45 -1.71
CA ASN A 113 7.39 10.73 -2.29
C ASN A 113 7.96 9.66 -1.36
N GLU A 114 7.30 9.35 -0.25
CA GLU A 114 7.70 8.32 0.71
C GLU A 114 6.74 7.14 0.67
N MET A 115 7.29 5.94 0.85
CA MET A 115 6.55 4.71 0.94
C MET A 115 7.09 3.86 2.10
N THR A 116 6.19 3.39 2.95
CA THR A 116 6.50 2.29 3.88
C THR A 116 5.99 0.99 3.26
N LEU A 117 6.81 -0.06 3.32
CA LEU A 117 6.46 -1.37 2.78
C LEU A 117 6.81 -2.47 3.79
N THR A 118 5.80 -3.21 4.22
CA THR A 118 5.93 -4.43 5.01
C THR A 118 5.71 -5.65 4.12
N VAL A 119 6.60 -6.62 4.22
CA VAL A 119 6.54 -7.88 3.46
C VAL A 119 6.23 -9.02 4.41
N THR A 120 5.23 -9.84 4.09
CA THR A 120 4.86 -11.03 4.86
C THR A 120 4.84 -12.24 3.94
N LEU A 121 5.52 -13.33 4.30
CA LEU A 121 5.41 -14.58 3.56
C LEU A 121 4.16 -15.33 4.01
N PHE A 122 3.39 -15.87 3.06
CA PHE A 122 2.24 -16.70 3.39
C PHE A 122 2.65 -18.02 4.05
N ASP A 123 3.87 -18.50 3.79
CA ASP A 123 4.37 -19.77 4.31
C ASP A 123 4.56 -19.74 5.84
N SER A 124 5.07 -18.63 6.39
CA SER A 124 5.27 -18.45 7.83
C SER A 124 4.14 -17.65 8.50
N GLY A 125 3.49 -16.74 7.76
CA GLY A 125 2.53 -15.77 8.29
C GLY A 125 3.19 -14.62 9.06
N GLU A 126 4.52 -14.61 9.19
CA GLU A 126 5.28 -13.57 9.89
C GLU A 126 5.85 -12.54 8.91
N PRO A 127 5.90 -11.25 9.30
CA PRO A 127 6.54 -10.23 8.47
C PRO A 127 8.06 -10.49 8.40
N LEU A 128 8.60 -10.51 7.17
CA LEU A 128 10.04 -10.53 6.92
C LEU A 128 10.71 -9.24 7.37
N GLY A 129 10.03 -8.11 7.19
CA GLY A 129 10.57 -6.80 7.50
C GLY A 129 9.66 -5.67 7.05
N SER A 130 9.99 -4.46 7.51
CA SER A 130 9.39 -3.20 7.08
C SER A 130 10.49 -2.30 6.56
N PHE A 131 10.23 -1.67 5.42
CA PHE A 131 11.20 -0.86 4.70
C PHE A 131 10.63 0.53 4.42
N SER A 132 11.51 1.53 4.40
CA SER A 132 11.20 2.90 4.01
C SER A 132 11.83 3.21 2.66
N LEU A 133 11.03 3.56 1.67
CA LEU A 133 11.45 3.86 0.31
C LEU A 133 11.12 5.31 -0.06
N GLY A 134 11.99 5.93 -0.86
CA GLY A 134 11.76 7.24 -1.46
C GLY A 134 11.64 7.13 -2.98
N PHE A 135 10.64 7.81 -3.57
CA PHE A 135 10.50 7.88 -5.02
C PHE A 135 11.71 8.57 -5.65
N GLY A 136 12.32 7.91 -6.65
CA GLY A 136 13.54 8.36 -7.32
C GLY A 136 14.81 8.33 -6.46
N ARG A 137 14.72 7.87 -5.20
CA ARG A 137 15.90 7.71 -4.33
C ARG A 137 16.74 6.51 -4.82
N PRO A 138 18.08 6.61 -4.87
CA PRO A 138 18.91 5.45 -5.14
C PRO A 138 18.79 4.42 -3.99
N PRO A 139 18.71 3.13 -4.28
CA PRO A 139 18.70 2.09 -3.24
C PRO A 139 20.11 1.90 -2.64
N ASN A 140 20.17 1.52 -1.38
CA ASN A 140 21.39 1.04 -0.72
C ASN A 140 21.26 -0.46 -0.45
N LEU A 141 21.88 -1.28 -1.31
CA LEU A 141 21.82 -2.75 -1.23
C LEU A 141 23.19 -3.32 -0.87
N GLU A 142 23.21 -4.27 0.05
CA GLU A 142 24.38 -5.05 0.44
C GLU A 142 24.20 -6.49 -0.01
N LYS A 143 24.77 -6.85 -1.17
CA LYS A 143 24.55 -8.19 -1.72
C LYS A 143 25.20 -9.28 -0.87
N CYS A 144 24.43 -10.35 -0.61
CA CYS A 144 24.92 -11.56 0.04
C CYS A 144 26.13 -12.17 -0.70
N LEU A 145 27.21 -12.42 0.04
CA LEU A 145 28.43 -13.10 -0.44
C LEU A 145 28.41 -14.61 -0.13
#